data_AF-A0AAU9KKD9-F1
#
_entry.id   AF-A0AAU9KKD9-F1
#
_cell.length_a   1.000
_cell.length_b   1.000
_cell.length_c   1.000
_cell.angle_alpha   90.00
_cell.angle_beta   90.00
_cell.angle_gamma   90.00
#
_symmetry.space_group_name_H-M   'P 1'
#
loop_
_entity.id
_entity.type
_entity.pdbx_description
1 polymer ?
#
loop_
_entity_poly.entity_id
_entity_poly.type
_entity_poly.pdbx_seq_one_letter_code
_entity_poly.pdbx_strand_id
1 'polypeptide(L)'
;MSLNSMKKYFLLTFLIALFQCFGINLQIGNSYEWALEKSSEIVEITTCPIYTCKPENVSFTEDTCVLWDEASNSYFCRPCTDSSKMCTNSSKQNSTCSLPIPPDRTGQSYPGEKCYSSDDCDPTVTLSCTKGVCKGLSANKACSSMFSCNPGLICNSNKCQPQTKVGSKGCFTDYDCENGAGCNVTDNLNFNANLCIKYGTVHPHEIITSCSNNFSLLCEYAYCAEHNDVFVCTNQLKSAGSIPLACTTKGASCTSTSDDYFDPPFSITNENSCECAFTASGNELYCNLFYGDDPYMTYFKKLLEWLHSSDVKKCNAGRRLDNWCIHSNWDKKNYDTLTYYQVNVNYYPFIQKTESCVLNSLCEEGYWMYRENYNKDDDNDDSSAAFLALSILISELV
;
A
#
# COMPACT_ATOMS: atom_id res chain seq x y z
N MET A 1 -4.46 37.02 -4.86
CA MET A 1 -3.23 37.74 -5.27
C MET A 1 -2.98 38.87 -4.27
N SER A 2 -1.86 38.86 -3.54
CA SER A 2 -1.59 39.78 -2.42
C SER A 2 -1.15 41.17 -2.90
N LEU A 3 -1.58 42.22 -2.18
CA LEU A 3 -1.29 43.64 -2.46
C LEU A 3 0.22 43.95 -2.53
N ASN A 4 1.05 43.14 -1.87
CA ASN A 4 2.51 43.27 -1.89
C ASN A 4 3.13 42.83 -3.23
N SER A 5 2.49 41.91 -3.95
CA SER A 5 2.98 41.48 -5.27
C SER A 5 2.70 42.53 -6.35
N MET A 6 1.59 43.27 -6.26
CA MET A 6 1.28 44.36 -7.18
C MET A 6 2.24 45.55 -7.01
N LYS A 7 2.64 45.89 -5.78
CA LYS A 7 3.60 46.98 -5.53
C LYS A 7 4.98 46.71 -6.13
N LYS A 8 5.47 45.47 -6.08
CA LYS A 8 6.75 45.09 -6.68
C LYS A 8 6.70 45.14 -8.21
N TYR A 9 5.59 44.74 -8.81
CA TYR A 9 5.40 44.79 -10.26
C TYR A 9 5.35 46.22 -10.80
N PHE A 10 4.66 47.12 -10.10
CA PHE A 10 4.55 48.52 -10.49
C PHE A 10 5.89 49.28 -10.36
N LEU A 11 6.70 48.96 -9.36
CA LEU A 11 8.02 49.57 -9.20
C LEU A 11 8.99 49.15 -10.33
N LEU A 12 8.89 47.90 -10.77
CA LEU A 12 9.76 47.34 -11.80
C LEU A 12 9.44 47.89 -13.19
N THR A 13 8.15 48.01 -13.55
CA THR A 13 7.73 48.65 -14.82
C THR A 13 8.04 50.14 -14.85
N PHE A 14 7.93 50.85 -13.71
CA PHE A 14 8.29 52.26 -13.64
C PHE A 14 9.80 52.51 -13.79
N LEU A 15 10.65 51.62 -13.26
CA LEU A 15 12.09 51.68 -13.44
C LEU A 15 12.50 51.41 -14.90
N ILE A 16 11.88 50.43 -15.56
CA ILE A 16 12.17 50.10 -16.97
C ILE A 16 11.79 51.27 -17.90
N ALA A 17 10.66 51.95 -17.64
CA ALA A 17 10.25 53.12 -18.39
C ALA A 17 11.21 54.32 -18.20
N LEU A 18 11.75 54.51 -17.00
CA LEU A 18 12.76 55.54 -16.72
C LEU A 18 14.08 55.28 -17.47
N PHE A 19 14.53 54.04 -17.60
CA PHE A 19 15.77 53.72 -18.31
C PHE A 19 15.67 53.91 -19.84
N GLN A 20 14.49 53.72 -20.43
CA GLN A 20 14.27 53.94 -21.86
C GLN A 20 14.27 55.42 -22.26
N CYS A 21 13.94 56.33 -21.35
CA CYS A 21 14.00 57.78 -21.60
C CYS A 21 15.43 58.37 -21.55
N PHE A 22 16.39 57.72 -20.90
CA PHE A 22 17.76 58.23 -20.72
C PHE A 22 18.80 57.66 -21.70
N GLY A 23 18.38 56.86 -22.69
CA GLY A 23 19.28 56.38 -23.75
C GLY A 23 20.42 55.48 -23.28
N ILE A 24 20.31 54.89 -22.08
CA ILE A 24 21.29 53.93 -21.57
C ILE A 24 20.93 52.55 -22.14
N ASN A 25 21.68 52.11 -23.14
CA ASN A 25 21.59 50.76 -23.69
C ASN A 25 22.31 49.78 -22.74
N LEU A 26 21.57 49.21 -21.79
CA LEU A 26 22.04 48.08 -20.99
C LEU A 26 21.79 46.79 -21.78
N GLN A 27 22.87 46.14 -22.21
CA GLN A 27 22.83 44.81 -22.80
C GLN A 27 22.53 43.80 -21.69
N ILE A 28 21.23 43.58 -21.42
CA ILE A 28 20.80 42.55 -20.49
C ILE A 28 20.70 41.25 -21.30
N GLY A 29 21.52 40.26 -20.92
CA GLY A 29 21.55 38.94 -21.54
C GLY A 29 20.28 38.14 -21.28
N ASN A 30 19.89 37.34 -22.27
CA ASN A 30 18.75 36.42 -22.34
C ASN A 30 18.49 35.67 -21.02
N SER A 31 17.65 36.24 -20.15
CA SER A 31 17.27 35.62 -18.88
C SER A 31 15.81 35.90 -18.51
N TYR A 32 14.93 36.08 -19.50
CA TYR A 32 13.51 36.36 -19.29
C TYR A 32 12.57 35.28 -19.83
N GLU A 33 13.09 34.30 -20.60
CA GLU A 33 12.28 33.18 -21.11
C GLU A 33 11.93 32.16 -20.01
N TRP A 34 12.74 32.01 -18.96
CA TRP A 34 12.46 31.07 -17.87
C TRP A 34 11.45 31.57 -16.84
N ALA A 35 11.05 32.85 -16.89
CA ALA A 35 10.15 33.45 -15.90
C ALA A 35 8.68 33.49 -16.33
N LEU A 36 8.38 33.28 -17.62
CA LEU A 36 7.01 33.22 -18.15
C LEU A 36 6.49 31.78 -18.35
N GLU A 37 7.36 30.78 -18.32
CA GLU A 37 6.96 29.36 -18.40
C GLU A 37 6.44 28.78 -17.08
N LYS A 38 6.53 29.54 -15.96
CA LYS A 38 6.12 29.09 -14.63
C LYS A 38 4.76 29.59 -14.14
N SER A 39 3.94 30.20 -15.01
CA SER A 39 2.64 30.77 -14.62
C SER A 39 1.42 30.23 -15.37
N SER A 40 1.52 29.04 -15.95
CA SER A 40 0.34 28.30 -16.42
C SER A 40 0.58 26.80 -16.29
N GLU A 41 0.68 26.31 -15.06
CA GLU A 41 0.10 25.00 -14.80
C GLU A 41 -1.40 25.17 -15.04
N ILE A 42 -1.84 24.79 -16.24
CA ILE A 42 -3.21 24.40 -16.45
C ILE A 42 -3.43 23.28 -15.44
N VAL A 43 -4.09 23.59 -14.33
CA VAL A 43 -4.69 22.56 -13.49
C VAL A 43 -5.67 21.86 -14.41
N GLU A 44 -5.23 20.76 -15.03
CA GLU A 44 -6.17 19.87 -15.69
C GLU A 44 -7.16 19.46 -14.61
N ILE A 45 -8.40 19.93 -14.75
CA ILE A 45 -9.51 19.36 -14.00
C ILE A 45 -9.63 17.96 -14.58
N THR A 46 -8.88 17.01 -14.01
CA THR A 46 -8.97 15.61 -14.39
C THR A 46 -10.31 15.12 -13.88
N THR A 47 -11.33 15.19 -14.74
CA THR A 47 -12.62 14.55 -14.48
C THR A 47 -12.38 13.06 -14.29
N CYS A 48 -12.86 12.53 -13.16
CA CYS A 48 -12.67 11.12 -12.88
C CYS A 48 -13.47 10.28 -13.88
N PRO A 49 -12.98 9.09 -14.28
CA PRO A 49 -13.79 8.20 -15.08
C PRO A 49 -15.08 7.83 -14.35
N ILE A 50 -16.15 7.68 -15.12
CA ILE A 50 -17.43 7.24 -14.58
C ILE A 50 -17.43 5.72 -14.53
N TYR A 51 -17.88 5.17 -13.40
CA TYR A 51 -18.03 3.72 -13.24
C TYR A 51 -19.45 3.41 -12.83
N THR A 52 -20.14 2.59 -13.61
CA THR A 52 -21.54 2.24 -13.32
C THR A 52 -21.86 0.81 -13.73
N CYS A 53 -22.90 0.24 -13.12
CA CYS A 53 -23.48 -1.01 -13.60
C CYS A 53 -23.86 -0.91 -15.07
N LYS A 54 -23.68 -2.01 -15.81
CA LYS A 54 -24.18 -2.16 -17.18
C LYS A 54 -25.68 -1.81 -17.24
N PRO A 55 -26.07 -0.74 -17.96
CA PRO A 55 -27.47 -0.42 -18.18
C PRO A 55 -28.07 -1.31 -19.28
N GLU A 56 -29.40 -1.43 -19.31
CA GLU A 56 -30.10 -2.34 -20.23
C GLU A 56 -29.87 -2.04 -21.71
N ASN A 57 -29.62 -0.77 -22.04
CA ASN A 57 -29.40 -0.31 -23.40
C ASN A 57 -27.96 -0.53 -23.92
N VAL A 58 -27.03 -0.97 -23.07
CA VAL A 58 -25.64 -1.25 -23.46
C VAL A 58 -25.48 -2.74 -23.72
N SER A 59 -25.01 -3.10 -24.92
CA SER A 59 -24.78 -4.50 -25.30
C SER A 59 -23.37 -4.94 -24.93
N PHE A 60 -23.26 -6.12 -24.31
CA PHE A 60 -22.00 -6.78 -23.97
C PHE A 60 -21.93 -8.06 -24.79
N THR A 61 -20.73 -8.48 -25.21
CA THR A 61 -20.55 -9.87 -25.67
C THR A 61 -20.60 -10.81 -24.44
N GLU A 62 -20.70 -12.11 -24.68
CA GLU A 62 -21.02 -13.10 -23.62
C GLU A 62 -20.05 -13.03 -22.43
N ASP A 63 -18.74 -12.92 -22.69
CA ASP A 63 -17.70 -12.86 -21.66
C ASP A 63 -17.23 -11.43 -21.30
N THR A 64 -17.81 -10.36 -21.85
CA THR A 64 -17.42 -9.00 -21.41
C THR A 64 -17.87 -8.75 -19.97
N CYS A 65 -16.97 -8.21 -19.15
CA CYS A 65 -17.25 -7.80 -17.78
C CYS A 65 -17.08 -6.29 -17.57
N VAL A 66 -16.23 -5.64 -18.37
CA VAL A 66 -16.08 -4.18 -18.40
C VAL A 66 -16.09 -3.71 -19.85
N LEU A 67 -16.95 -2.76 -20.16
CA LEU A 67 -16.96 -2.05 -21.44
C LEU A 67 -16.49 -0.62 -21.21
N TRP A 68 -15.42 -0.21 -21.90
CA TRP A 68 -14.93 1.17 -21.86
C TRP A 68 -15.51 1.96 -23.02
N ASP A 69 -16.16 3.08 -22.70
CA ASP A 69 -16.59 4.08 -23.66
C ASP A 69 -15.65 5.29 -23.62
N GLU A 70 -14.81 5.40 -24.65
CA GLU A 70 -13.83 6.48 -24.81
C GLU A 70 -14.51 7.85 -24.90
N ALA A 71 -15.68 7.95 -25.53
CA ALA A 71 -16.33 9.24 -25.79
C ALA A 71 -16.84 9.89 -24.50
N SER A 72 -17.30 9.09 -23.55
CA SER A 72 -17.81 9.55 -22.25
C SER A 72 -16.82 9.35 -21.09
N ASN A 73 -15.66 8.72 -21.35
CA ASN A 73 -14.73 8.27 -20.31
C ASN A 73 -15.43 7.42 -19.22
N SER A 74 -16.29 6.50 -19.66
CA SER A 74 -17.10 5.67 -18.77
C SER A 74 -16.72 4.19 -18.86
N TYR A 75 -16.86 3.49 -17.74
CA TYR A 75 -16.72 2.06 -17.62
C TYR A 75 -18.07 1.46 -17.18
N PHE A 76 -18.65 0.67 -18.05
CA PHE A 76 -19.85 -0.11 -17.74
C PHE A 76 -19.41 -1.47 -17.21
N CYS A 77 -19.89 -1.83 -16.03
CA CYS A 77 -19.43 -3.00 -15.30
C CYS A 77 -20.55 -4.03 -15.14
N ARG A 78 -20.22 -5.30 -15.39
CA ARG A 78 -21.09 -6.44 -15.11
C ARG A 78 -20.24 -7.56 -14.50
N PRO A 79 -20.64 -8.13 -13.35
CA PRO A 79 -19.97 -9.29 -12.79
C PRO A 79 -19.92 -10.46 -13.78
N CYS A 80 -18.90 -11.30 -13.67
CA CYS A 80 -18.85 -12.54 -14.45
C CYS A 80 -20.01 -13.46 -14.05
N THR A 81 -20.67 -14.05 -15.04
CA THR A 81 -21.80 -14.98 -14.82
C THR A 81 -21.33 -16.31 -14.23
N ASP A 82 -20.14 -16.76 -14.63
CA ASP A 82 -19.45 -17.89 -14.05
C ASP A 82 -18.69 -17.42 -12.80
N SER A 83 -19.10 -17.92 -11.63
CA SER A 83 -18.48 -17.59 -10.34
C SER A 83 -17.04 -18.08 -10.19
N SER A 84 -16.58 -18.96 -11.09
CA SER A 84 -15.18 -19.38 -11.16
C SER A 84 -14.30 -18.43 -11.99
N LYS A 85 -14.88 -17.45 -12.68
CA LYS A 85 -14.17 -16.43 -13.45
C LYS A 85 -14.22 -15.06 -12.76
N MET A 86 -13.28 -14.21 -13.12
CA MET A 86 -13.23 -12.81 -12.73
C MET A 86 -12.93 -11.92 -13.91
N CYS A 87 -13.12 -10.64 -13.68
CA CYS A 87 -12.78 -9.63 -14.65
C CYS A 87 -11.35 -9.14 -14.44
N THR A 88 -10.51 -9.30 -15.47
CA THR A 88 -9.15 -8.75 -15.47
C THR A 88 -9.21 -7.32 -15.99
N ASN A 89 -9.21 -6.35 -15.07
CA ASN A 89 -9.36 -4.95 -15.44
C ASN A 89 -8.16 -4.47 -16.28
N SER A 90 -8.46 -3.83 -17.40
CA SER A 90 -7.49 -3.21 -18.29
C SER A 90 -7.81 -1.72 -18.44
N SER A 91 -6.87 -0.85 -18.10
CA SER A 91 -7.07 0.59 -18.19
C SER A 91 -7.42 1.01 -19.63
N LYS A 92 -8.52 1.75 -19.78
CA LYS A 92 -9.01 2.29 -21.05
C LYS A 92 -9.21 1.24 -22.15
N GLN A 93 -9.67 0.05 -21.78
CA GLN A 93 -9.99 -1.03 -22.73
C GLN A 93 -11.13 -1.90 -22.19
N ASN A 94 -11.76 -2.66 -23.07
CA ASN A 94 -12.75 -3.66 -22.68
C ASN A 94 -12.06 -4.83 -21.98
N SER A 95 -12.68 -5.31 -20.90
CA SER A 95 -12.20 -6.46 -20.15
C SER A 95 -13.15 -7.64 -20.28
N THR A 96 -12.59 -8.84 -20.20
CA THR A 96 -13.33 -10.10 -20.32
C THR A 96 -13.15 -10.97 -19.09
N CYS A 97 -14.12 -11.83 -18.85
CA CYS A 97 -14.10 -12.82 -17.79
C CYS A 97 -13.07 -13.91 -18.10
N SER A 98 -12.04 -14.00 -17.27
CA SER A 98 -11.04 -15.06 -17.31
C SER A 98 -11.06 -15.81 -15.99
N LEU A 99 -10.53 -17.04 -15.96
CA LEU A 99 -10.26 -17.68 -14.68
C LEU A 99 -9.31 -16.79 -13.84
N PRO A 100 -9.43 -16.82 -12.51
CA PRO A 100 -8.39 -16.39 -11.60
C PRO A 100 -7.04 -16.78 -12.15
N ILE A 101 -6.08 -15.88 -12.11
CA ILE A 101 -4.70 -16.31 -12.21
C ILE A 101 -4.40 -16.83 -10.81
N PRO A 102 -4.41 -18.16 -10.56
CA PRO A 102 -4.22 -18.64 -9.21
C PRO A 102 -2.88 -18.07 -8.72
N PRO A 103 -2.80 -17.57 -7.47
CA PRO A 103 -1.50 -17.30 -6.88
C PRO A 103 -0.59 -18.55 -6.97
N ASP A 104 -1.21 -19.73 -7.09
CA ASP A 104 -0.63 -21.06 -7.18
C ASP A 104 0.25 -21.38 -8.39
N ARG A 105 0.40 -20.54 -9.44
CA ARG A 105 1.23 -20.95 -10.62
C ARG A 105 2.03 -19.89 -11.36
N THR A 106 1.95 -18.61 -11.02
CA THR A 106 2.79 -17.60 -11.69
C THR A 106 4.18 -17.47 -11.06
N GLY A 107 4.38 -18.07 -9.88
CA GLY A 107 5.66 -18.11 -9.20
C GLY A 107 6.05 -19.54 -8.82
N GLN A 108 7.33 -19.83 -8.86
CA GLN A 108 7.86 -21.07 -8.32
C GLN A 108 7.99 -20.92 -6.79
N SER A 109 7.67 -21.98 -6.05
CA SER A 109 7.67 -21.99 -4.58
C SER A 109 9.09 -22.00 -4.02
N TYR A 110 9.29 -21.27 -2.93
CA TYR A 110 10.55 -21.06 -2.23
C TYR A 110 10.72 -22.02 -1.05
N PRO A 111 11.94 -22.14 -0.47
CA PRO A 111 12.16 -23.01 0.67
C PRO A 111 11.17 -22.76 1.82
N GLY A 112 10.46 -23.82 2.22
CA GLY A 112 9.44 -23.76 3.28
C GLY A 112 8.00 -23.63 2.80
N GLU A 113 7.78 -23.31 1.53
CA GLU A 113 6.45 -23.23 0.92
C GLU A 113 5.96 -24.61 0.43
N LYS A 114 4.64 -24.78 0.32
CA LYS A 114 4.01 -26.05 -0.08
C LYS A 114 4.28 -26.36 -1.55
N CYS A 115 4.39 -27.65 -1.89
CA CYS A 115 4.53 -28.12 -3.26
C CYS A 115 3.89 -29.51 -3.44
N TYR A 116 3.51 -29.85 -4.67
CA TYR A 116 3.01 -31.17 -5.05
C TYR A 116 4.08 -31.99 -5.79
N SER A 117 4.90 -31.30 -6.57
CA SER A 117 6.00 -31.84 -7.36
C SER A 117 7.23 -30.94 -7.27
N SER A 118 8.40 -31.45 -7.68
CA SER A 118 9.63 -30.63 -7.69
C SER A 118 9.57 -29.49 -8.72
N ASP A 119 8.71 -29.59 -9.73
CA ASP A 119 8.55 -28.56 -10.76
C ASP A 119 7.79 -27.33 -10.22
N ASP A 120 7.09 -27.49 -9.09
CA ASP A 120 6.42 -26.39 -8.40
C ASP A 120 7.41 -25.52 -7.61
N CYS A 121 8.65 -25.99 -7.40
CA CYS A 121 9.67 -25.31 -6.61
C CYS A 121 10.65 -24.52 -7.51
N ASP A 122 11.13 -23.37 -7.04
CA ASP A 122 12.06 -22.53 -7.81
C ASP A 122 13.41 -23.25 -7.94
N PRO A 123 13.82 -23.71 -9.13
CA PRO A 123 15.04 -24.50 -9.30
C PRO A 123 16.30 -23.65 -9.09
N THR A 124 16.20 -22.31 -9.01
CA THR A 124 17.32 -21.42 -8.75
C THR A 124 17.66 -21.29 -7.27
N VAL A 125 16.69 -21.54 -6.37
CA VAL A 125 16.85 -21.39 -4.92
C VAL A 125 16.43 -22.62 -4.11
N THR A 126 15.78 -23.61 -4.73
CA THR A 126 15.36 -24.85 -4.09
C THR A 126 16.10 -26.06 -4.67
N LEU A 127 16.08 -27.17 -3.93
CA LEU A 127 16.66 -28.44 -4.33
C LEU A 127 15.61 -29.40 -4.91
N SER A 128 14.45 -29.51 -4.26
CA SER A 128 13.35 -30.41 -4.65
C SER A 128 12.13 -30.21 -3.76
N CYS A 129 10.99 -30.77 -4.17
CA CYS A 129 9.82 -30.94 -3.31
C CYS A 129 9.98 -32.21 -2.47
N THR A 130 10.06 -32.08 -1.14
CA THR A 130 10.18 -33.22 -0.22
C THR A 130 9.13 -33.14 0.87
N LYS A 131 8.28 -34.17 0.97
CA LYS A 131 7.15 -34.24 1.91
C LYS A 131 6.19 -33.05 1.76
N GLY A 132 5.90 -32.67 0.52
CA GLY A 132 4.97 -31.58 0.18
C GLY A 132 5.49 -30.17 0.48
N VAL A 133 6.81 -30.00 0.68
CA VAL A 133 7.43 -28.70 0.96
C VAL A 133 8.72 -28.54 0.14
N CYS A 134 8.93 -27.36 -0.45
CA CYS A 134 10.14 -27.04 -1.18
C CYS A 134 11.33 -26.96 -0.21
N LYS A 135 12.40 -27.69 -0.50
CA LYS A 135 13.60 -27.73 0.33
C LYS A 135 14.66 -26.78 -0.19
N GLY A 136 15.15 -25.94 0.72
CA GLY A 136 16.36 -25.15 0.51
C GLY A 136 17.60 -25.88 1.00
N LEU A 137 18.70 -25.13 1.03
CA LEU A 137 20.00 -25.55 1.54
C LEU A 137 19.97 -25.71 3.06
N SER A 138 20.60 -26.77 3.56
CA SER A 138 20.73 -27.04 5.00
C SER A 138 21.79 -26.13 5.65
N ALA A 139 21.83 -26.11 6.98
CA ALA A 139 22.85 -25.36 7.72
C ALA A 139 24.28 -25.69 7.24
N ASN A 140 25.13 -24.67 7.22
CA ASN A 140 26.53 -24.67 6.77
C ASN A 140 26.78 -25.01 5.29
N LYS A 141 25.74 -25.21 4.48
CA LYS A 141 25.90 -25.37 3.03
C LYS A 141 26.20 -24.02 2.37
N ALA A 142 27.01 -24.07 1.32
CA ALA A 142 27.35 -22.89 0.54
C ALA A 142 26.09 -22.33 -0.15
N CYS A 143 25.91 -21.03 -0.09
CA CYS A 143 24.78 -20.31 -0.67
C CYS A 143 25.24 -18.99 -1.28
N SER A 144 24.47 -18.47 -2.23
CA SER A 144 24.70 -17.18 -2.89
C SER A 144 23.52 -16.21 -2.70
N SER A 145 22.41 -16.67 -2.14
CA SER A 145 21.17 -15.92 -2.01
C SER A 145 20.49 -16.24 -0.68
N MET A 146 19.93 -15.21 -0.04
CA MET A 146 19.14 -15.35 1.20
C MET A 146 17.90 -16.24 1.01
N PHE A 147 17.41 -16.33 -0.23
CA PHE A 147 16.25 -17.12 -0.61
C PHE A 147 16.53 -18.62 -0.70
N SER A 148 17.80 -19.04 -0.75
CA SER A 148 18.17 -20.44 -1.00
C SER A 148 18.20 -21.31 0.25
N CYS A 149 18.25 -20.72 1.44
CA CYS A 149 18.37 -21.46 2.69
C CYS A 149 17.01 -21.94 3.21
N ASN A 150 17.00 -23.07 3.93
CA ASN A 150 15.78 -23.55 4.60
C ASN A 150 15.27 -22.52 5.63
N PRO A 151 13.96 -22.55 5.97
CA PRO A 151 13.38 -21.73 7.04
C PRO A 151 14.18 -21.78 8.34
N GLY A 152 14.31 -20.63 9.01
CA GLY A 152 15.15 -20.45 10.20
C GLY A 152 16.63 -20.21 9.91
N LEU A 153 17.04 -20.23 8.63
CA LEU A 153 18.41 -19.96 8.18
C LEU A 153 18.44 -18.81 7.17
N ILE A 154 19.58 -18.13 7.11
CA ILE A 154 19.91 -17.10 6.12
C ILE A 154 21.25 -17.35 5.48
N CYS A 155 21.45 -16.82 4.28
CA CYS A 155 22.75 -16.86 3.63
C CYS A 155 23.66 -15.75 4.16
N ASN A 156 24.55 -16.09 5.08
CA ASN A 156 25.54 -15.18 5.64
C ASN A 156 26.95 -15.73 5.38
N SER A 157 27.85 -14.87 4.90
CA SER A 157 29.24 -15.24 4.60
C SER A 157 29.31 -16.45 3.66
N ASN A 158 28.44 -16.46 2.65
CA ASN A 158 28.26 -17.53 1.65
C ASN A 158 27.88 -18.90 2.23
N LYS A 159 27.31 -18.96 3.43
CA LYS A 159 26.80 -20.20 4.04
C LYS A 159 25.44 -19.99 4.69
N CYS A 160 24.61 -21.03 4.68
CA CYS A 160 23.35 -21.00 5.41
C CYS A 160 23.60 -21.08 6.91
N GLN A 161 23.32 -20.01 7.63
CA GLN A 161 23.51 -19.88 9.08
C GLN A 161 22.17 -19.61 9.78
N PRO A 162 22.01 -19.99 11.06
CA PRO A 162 20.81 -19.67 11.82
C PRO A 162 20.53 -18.17 11.88
N GLN A 163 19.26 -17.79 11.83
CA GLN A 163 18.83 -16.42 12.14
C GLN A 163 19.08 -16.09 13.62
N THR A 164 19.39 -14.82 13.88
CA THR A 164 19.58 -14.25 15.21
C THR A 164 18.25 -14.19 15.95
N LYS A 165 18.23 -14.72 17.19
CA LYS A 165 17.04 -14.77 18.03
C LYS A 165 16.61 -13.37 18.47
N VAL A 166 15.31 -13.21 18.71
CA VAL A 166 14.78 -11.98 19.34
C VAL A 166 15.48 -11.71 20.67
N GLY A 167 15.84 -10.46 20.93
CA GLY A 167 16.60 -10.03 22.10
C GLY A 167 18.10 -10.32 22.04
N SER A 168 18.60 -10.93 20.96
CA SER A 168 20.03 -11.19 20.75
C SER A 168 20.65 -10.16 19.82
N LYS A 169 21.94 -9.91 20.04
CA LYS A 169 22.75 -9.03 19.18
C LYS A 169 23.25 -9.79 17.95
N GLY A 170 23.45 -9.08 16.83
CA GLY A 170 23.98 -9.67 15.60
C GLY A 170 23.04 -9.55 14.42
N CYS A 171 22.93 -8.36 13.83
CA CYS A 171 22.14 -8.16 12.61
C CYS A 171 22.59 -6.90 11.83
N PHE A 172 22.33 -6.88 10.53
CA PHE A 172 22.42 -5.68 9.68
C PHE A 172 21.10 -5.38 8.96
N THR A 173 20.29 -6.41 8.76
CA THR A 173 19.02 -6.36 8.06
C THR A 173 17.98 -7.16 8.85
N ASP A 174 16.70 -6.89 8.60
CA ASP A 174 15.63 -7.67 9.21
C ASP A 174 15.71 -9.17 8.89
N TYR A 175 16.31 -9.55 7.76
CA TYR A 175 16.46 -10.95 7.39
C TYR A 175 17.37 -11.70 8.36
N ASP A 176 18.36 -11.02 8.96
CA ASP A 176 19.27 -11.61 9.95
C ASP A 176 18.54 -12.05 11.21
N CYS A 177 17.44 -11.39 11.55
CA CYS A 177 16.60 -11.74 12.69
C CYS A 177 15.61 -12.84 12.33
N GLU A 178 15.15 -13.61 13.32
CA GLU A 178 14.04 -14.56 13.12
C GLU A 178 12.82 -13.85 12.52
N ASN A 179 12.03 -14.56 11.71
CA ASN A 179 10.97 -13.97 10.88
C ASN A 179 9.88 -13.13 11.62
N GLY A 180 9.79 -13.20 12.95
CA GLY A 180 8.91 -12.33 13.75
C GLY A 180 9.56 -11.06 14.29
N ALA A 181 10.78 -10.75 13.85
CA ALA A 181 11.59 -9.64 14.33
C ALA A 181 12.32 -8.93 13.19
N GLY A 182 12.61 -7.65 13.42
CA GLY A 182 13.46 -6.82 12.58
C GLY A 182 14.75 -6.45 13.29
N CYS A 183 15.71 -5.91 12.54
CA CYS A 183 16.99 -5.48 13.09
C CYS A 183 16.93 -4.01 13.50
N ASN A 184 17.16 -3.73 14.79
CA ASN A 184 17.41 -2.38 15.27
C ASN A 184 18.92 -2.09 15.20
N VAL A 185 19.33 -1.44 14.11
CA VAL A 185 20.70 -1.14 13.68
C VAL A 185 21.28 0.10 14.35
N THR A 186 21.60 0.03 15.64
CA THR A 186 22.18 1.19 16.35
C THR A 186 23.59 1.59 15.86
N ASP A 187 24.28 0.70 15.15
CA ASP A 187 25.59 0.91 14.55
C ASP A 187 25.72 0.13 13.23
N ASN A 188 25.70 0.85 12.11
CA ASN A 188 25.79 0.29 10.76
C ASN A 188 27.13 -0.42 10.48
N LEU A 189 28.16 -0.20 11.31
CA LEU A 189 29.49 -0.79 11.13
C LEU A 189 29.73 -1.99 12.06
N ASN A 190 28.88 -2.17 13.07
CA ASN A 190 29.06 -3.20 14.09
C ASN A 190 27.86 -4.14 14.17
N PHE A 191 27.95 -5.26 13.43
CA PHE A 191 26.97 -6.35 13.47
C PHE A 191 26.56 -6.73 14.90
N ASN A 192 27.54 -6.79 15.81
CA ASN A 192 27.36 -7.24 17.18
C ASN A 192 26.82 -6.14 18.13
N ALA A 193 26.64 -4.91 17.67
CA ALA A 193 25.98 -3.85 18.45
C ALA A 193 24.47 -3.88 18.28
N ASN A 194 24.00 -4.29 17.10
CA ASN A 194 22.60 -4.22 16.67
C ASN A 194 21.76 -5.33 17.29
N LEU A 195 20.49 -5.04 17.61
CA LEU A 195 19.60 -5.92 18.36
C LEU A 195 18.43 -6.38 17.48
N CYS A 196 18.16 -7.69 17.47
CA CYS A 196 16.93 -8.21 16.90
C CYS A 196 15.76 -7.96 17.86
N ILE A 197 14.77 -7.18 17.40
CA ILE A 197 13.60 -6.81 18.21
C ILE A 197 12.32 -7.23 17.50
N LYS A 198 11.29 -7.53 18.29
CA LYS A 198 10.01 -7.99 17.76
C LYS A 198 9.35 -6.88 16.94
N TYR A 199 8.63 -7.24 15.88
CA TYR A 199 7.84 -6.27 15.12
C TYR A 199 6.69 -5.69 15.96
N GLY A 200 6.40 -4.41 15.78
CA GLY A 200 5.31 -3.68 16.43
C GLY A 200 5.51 -3.46 17.92
N THR A 201 6.75 -3.43 18.42
CA THR A 201 7.03 -3.26 19.86
C THR A 201 7.81 -2.02 20.21
N VAL A 202 8.27 -1.24 19.24
CA VAL A 202 8.92 0.05 19.51
C VAL A 202 7.84 1.11 19.67
N HIS A 203 7.81 1.76 20.83
CA HIS A 203 6.78 2.73 21.17
C HIS A 203 7.00 4.07 20.46
N PRO A 204 5.98 4.94 20.38
CA PRO A 204 6.16 6.30 19.91
C PRO A 204 7.34 6.99 20.58
N HIS A 205 8.09 7.74 19.77
CA HIS A 205 9.24 8.57 20.14
C HIS A 205 10.48 7.79 20.57
N GLU A 206 10.45 6.46 20.52
CA GLU A 206 11.65 5.65 20.67
C GLU A 206 12.46 5.62 19.37
N ILE A 207 13.79 5.57 19.52
CA ILE A 207 14.73 5.58 18.39
C ILE A 207 14.71 4.23 17.69
N ILE A 208 14.59 4.30 16.36
CA ILE A 208 14.88 3.22 15.43
C ILE A 208 15.96 3.68 14.46
N THR A 209 16.42 2.76 13.63
CA THR A 209 17.64 2.97 12.86
C THR A 209 17.41 2.88 11.36
N SER A 210 16.32 2.23 10.96
CA SER A 210 15.87 2.15 9.59
C SER A 210 14.42 2.60 9.53
N CYS A 211 14.20 3.59 8.68
CA CYS A 211 12.89 4.05 8.31
C CYS A 211 12.87 4.14 6.78
N SER A 212 12.14 3.25 6.12
CA SER A 212 12.10 3.20 4.66
C SER A 212 10.78 3.77 4.19
N ASN A 213 10.80 4.86 3.42
CA ASN A 213 9.58 5.55 2.96
C ASN A 213 8.60 5.83 4.11
N ASN A 214 9.15 6.31 5.23
CA ASN A 214 8.40 6.59 6.46
C ASN A 214 7.70 5.38 7.11
N PHE A 215 8.12 4.16 6.74
CA PHE A 215 7.56 2.92 7.24
C PHE A 215 8.62 2.10 7.97
N SER A 216 8.21 1.50 9.09
CA SER A 216 8.98 0.50 9.82
C SER A 216 8.06 -0.45 10.57
N LEU A 217 8.20 -1.75 10.29
CA LEU A 217 7.49 -2.80 11.03
C LEU A 217 7.89 -2.88 12.50
N LEU A 218 8.98 -2.22 12.91
CA LEU A 218 9.41 -2.17 14.31
C LEU A 218 8.47 -1.29 15.15
N CYS A 219 7.91 -0.23 14.56
CA CYS A 219 7.05 0.72 15.22
C CYS A 219 5.66 0.15 15.51
N GLU A 220 5.12 0.49 16.68
CA GLU A 220 3.76 0.12 17.10
C GLU A 220 2.67 0.55 16.10
N TYR A 221 2.88 1.68 15.41
CA TYR A 221 1.94 2.24 14.41
C TYR A 221 2.50 2.19 12.98
N ALA A 222 3.51 1.36 12.74
CA ALA A 222 4.18 1.18 11.45
C ALA A 222 4.87 2.41 10.83
N TYR A 223 4.65 3.61 11.38
CA TYR A 223 5.18 4.87 10.86
C TYR A 223 6.38 5.36 11.64
N CYS A 224 7.33 5.93 10.91
CA CYS A 224 8.54 6.52 11.45
C CYS A 224 8.91 7.81 10.71
N ALA A 225 9.62 8.69 11.41
CA ALA A 225 10.10 9.95 10.87
C ALA A 225 11.49 10.26 11.39
N GLU A 226 12.21 11.11 10.67
CA GLU A 226 13.51 11.62 11.09
C GLU A 226 13.33 12.79 12.08
N HIS A 227 14.08 12.76 13.17
CA HIS A 227 14.10 13.79 14.20
C HIS A 227 15.53 13.92 14.74
N ASN A 228 16.17 15.09 14.58
CA ASN A 228 17.55 15.34 15.01
C ASN A 228 18.55 14.27 14.49
N ASP A 229 18.54 14.01 13.18
CA ASP A 229 19.42 13.05 12.49
C ASP A 229 19.27 11.57 12.93
N VAL A 230 18.21 11.24 13.68
CA VAL A 230 17.84 9.86 14.02
C VAL A 230 16.42 9.55 13.59
N PHE A 231 16.11 8.28 13.30
CA PHE A 231 14.73 7.87 13.06
C PHE A 231 14.04 7.56 14.37
N VAL A 232 12.79 7.99 14.51
CA VAL A 232 11.93 7.68 15.65
C VAL A 232 10.60 7.15 15.16
N CYS A 233 9.98 6.28 15.95
CA CYS A 233 8.58 5.92 15.73
C CYS A 233 7.69 7.12 16.08
N THR A 234 6.58 7.31 15.35
CA THR A 234 5.64 8.41 15.65
C THR A 234 4.47 7.92 16.50
N ASN A 235 3.68 8.86 16.99
CA ASN A 235 2.32 8.60 17.45
C ASN A 235 1.44 8.00 16.32
N GLN A 236 0.24 7.55 16.69
CA GLN A 236 -0.76 7.10 15.73
C GLN A 236 -1.30 8.28 14.91
N LEU A 237 -0.71 8.52 13.74
CA LEU A 237 -1.11 9.60 12.83
C LEU A 237 -2.22 9.14 11.90
N LYS A 238 -3.41 9.70 12.09
CA LYS A 238 -4.64 9.39 11.35
C LYS A 238 -5.04 10.54 10.46
N SER A 239 -6.01 10.35 9.58
CA SER A 239 -6.63 11.42 8.79
C SER A 239 -7.02 12.61 9.68
N ALA A 240 -6.70 13.85 9.26
CA ALA A 240 -7.04 15.05 10.03
C ALA A 240 -8.57 15.29 10.14
N GLY A 241 -9.38 14.60 9.34
CA GLY A 241 -10.83 14.63 9.37
C GLY A 241 -11.43 13.22 9.51
N SER A 242 -12.77 13.15 9.46
CA SER A 242 -13.48 11.86 9.44
C SER A 242 -13.21 11.11 8.15
N ILE A 243 -12.95 9.80 8.24
CA ILE A 243 -12.86 8.92 7.08
C ILE A 243 -14.26 8.45 6.63
N PRO A 244 -14.52 8.32 5.31
CA PRO A 244 -13.59 8.59 4.22
C PRO A 244 -13.35 10.09 4.03
N LEU A 245 -12.08 10.48 3.92
CA LEU A 245 -11.67 11.88 3.79
C LEU A 245 -11.80 12.32 2.33
N ALA A 246 -12.84 13.10 2.02
CA ALA A 246 -13.06 13.64 0.68
C ALA A 246 -12.03 14.72 0.32
N CYS A 247 -11.70 14.81 -0.96
CA CYS A 247 -10.77 15.79 -1.51
C CYS A 247 -11.28 16.34 -2.86
N THR A 248 -10.74 17.47 -3.30
CA THR A 248 -11.32 18.22 -4.44
C THR A 248 -10.56 18.04 -5.76
N THR A 249 -9.29 17.63 -5.69
CA THR A 249 -8.40 17.61 -6.85
C THR A 249 -7.63 16.31 -6.84
N LYS A 250 -7.64 15.57 -7.95
CA LYS A 250 -6.86 14.35 -8.08
C LYS A 250 -5.39 14.65 -7.86
N GLY A 251 -4.72 13.80 -7.09
CA GLY A 251 -3.32 13.97 -6.74
C GLY A 251 -3.07 15.05 -5.67
N ALA A 252 -4.10 15.72 -5.16
CA ALA A 252 -3.94 16.61 -4.01
C ALA A 252 -3.37 15.86 -2.82
N SER A 253 -2.56 16.57 -2.05
CA SER A 253 -2.03 16.04 -0.81
C SER A 253 -3.12 15.99 0.26
N CYS A 254 -3.16 14.88 0.98
CA CYS A 254 -3.97 14.74 2.18
C CYS A 254 -3.07 14.85 3.41
N THR A 255 -3.61 15.35 4.52
CA THR A 255 -2.85 15.62 5.74
C THR A 255 -3.37 14.81 6.94
N SER A 256 -2.44 14.27 7.72
CA SER A 256 -2.76 13.58 8.97
C SER A 256 -2.95 14.54 10.15
N THR A 257 -3.35 14.02 11.30
CA THR A 257 -3.13 14.66 12.60
C THR A 257 -1.64 14.92 12.85
N SER A 258 -1.31 15.87 13.73
CA SER A 258 0.06 16.20 14.08
C SER A 258 0.62 15.36 15.23
N ASP A 259 1.94 15.21 15.25
CA ASP A 259 2.74 14.72 16.37
C ASP A 259 3.51 15.88 17.00
N ASP A 260 3.16 16.25 18.23
CA ASP A 260 3.72 17.40 18.94
C ASP A 260 5.11 17.11 19.55
N TYR A 261 5.62 15.88 19.42
CA TYR A 261 7.01 15.55 19.79
C TYR A 261 8.03 16.26 18.89
N PHE A 262 7.65 16.56 17.66
CA PHE A 262 8.50 17.26 16.70
C PHE A 262 8.32 18.78 16.85
N ASP A 263 9.40 19.54 16.63
CA ASP A 263 9.36 21.01 16.63
C ASP A 263 9.88 21.55 15.27
N PRO A 264 8.99 22.09 14.42
CA PRO A 264 7.54 22.26 14.62
C PRO A 264 6.79 20.91 14.58
N PRO A 265 5.52 20.86 15.10
CA PRO A 265 4.71 19.65 15.08
C PRO A 265 4.65 19.01 13.69
N PHE A 266 4.91 17.70 13.65
CA PHE A 266 5.03 16.95 12.41
C PHE A 266 3.67 16.42 11.97
N SER A 267 3.32 16.57 10.70
CA SER A 267 2.16 15.90 10.10
C SER A 267 2.57 15.24 8.80
N ILE A 268 1.97 14.09 8.51
CA ILE A 268 2.17 13.39 7.25
C ILE A 268 1.37 14.14 6.19
N THR A 269 2.04 14.52 5.12
CA THR A 269 1.40 15.01 3.91
C THR A 269 1.71 14.02 2.80
N ASN A 270 0.76 13.12 2.51
CA ASN A 270 0.94 12.15 1.42
C ASN A 270 0.66 12.87 0.11
N GLU A 271 1.72 13.22 -0.63
CA GLU A 271 1.57 13.72 -1.99
C GLU A 271 0.88 12.68 -2.87
N ASN A 272 0.06 13.13 -3.82
CA ASN A 272 -0.67 12.25 -4.73
C ASN A 272 -1.57 11.20 -4.05
N SER A 273 -2.15 11.53 -2.88
CA SER A 273 -2.98 10.57 -2.12
C SER A 273 -4.48 10.71 -2.37
N CYS A 274 -4.93 11.77 -3.02
CA CYS A 274 -6.32 11.95 -3.42
C CYS A 274 -6.61 11.24 -4.75
N GLU A 275 -7.42 10.19 -4.71
CA GLU A 275 -7.72 9.34 -5.86
C GLU A 275 -9.21 9.33 -6.22
N CYS A 276 -9.49 9.04 -7.49
CA CYS A 276 -10.85 8.93 -8.01
C CYS A 276 -11.55 7.68 -7.50
N ALA A 277 -12.73 7.83 -6.89
CA ALA A 277 -13.59 6.71 -6.57
C ALA A 277 -14.21 6.09 -7.83
N PHE A 278 -14.51 4.79 -7.78
CA PHE A 278 -15.25 4.11 -8.82
C PHE A 278 -16.74 4.41 -8.66
N THR A 279 -17.20 5.57 -9.10
CA THR A 279 -18.59 6.02 -8.88
C THR A 279 -19.26 6.45 -10.17
N ALA A 280 -20.60 6.39 -10.19
CA ALA A 280 -21.39 6.79 -11.34
C ALA A 280 -21.37 8.32 -11.58
N SER A 281 -20.95 9.10 -10.59
CA SER A 281 -20.92 10.57 -10.65
C SER A 281 -19.69 11.14 -11.36
N GLY A 282 -18.59 10.36 -11.42
CA GLY A 282 -17.32 10.79 -12.04
C GLY A 282 -16.64 11.98 -11.38
N ASN A 283 -17.02 12.35 -10.14
CA ASN A 283 -16.51 13.54 -9.45
C ASN A 283 -16.18 13.31 -7.97
N GLU A 284 -16.25 12.07 -7.49
CA GLU A 284 -15.96 11.76 -6.09
C GLU A 284 -14.50 11.33 -5.95
N LEU A 285 -13.77 12.05 -5.09
CA LEU A 285 -12.38 11.76 -4.77
C LEU A 285 -12.19 11.62 -3.27
N TYR A 286 -11.36 10.66 -2.88
CA TYR A 286 -11.04 10.40 -1.48
C TYR A 286 -9.54 10.19 -1.30
N CYS A 287 -9.07 10.52 -0.11
CA CYS A 287 -7.70 10.28 0.31
C CYS A 287 -7.47 8.79 0.57
N ASN A 288 -6.25 8.33 0.27
CA ASN A 288 -5.69 7.12 0.86
C ASN A 288 -5.68 7.21 2.39
N LEU A 289 -5.73 6.04 3.04
CA LEU A 289 -5.60 5.93 4.48
C LEU A 289 -4.19 6.31 4.94
N PHE A 290 -4.11 6.93 6.11
CA PHE A 290 -2.88 7.02 6.89
C PHE A 290 -2.68 5.75 7.72
N TYR A 291 -1.44 5.47 8.10
CA TYR A 291 -1.08 4.30 8.90
C TYR A 291 -1.84 4.23 10.22
N GLY A 292 -2.17 5.37 10.82
CA GLY A 292 -2.95 5.44 12.06
C GLY A 292 -4.47 5.39 11.89
N ASP A 293 -5.01 5.38 10.67
CA ASP A 293 -6.46 5.22 10.47
C ASP A 293 -6.92 3.81 10.86
N ASP A 294 -8.11 3.69 11.46
CA ASP A 294 -8.61 2.42 12.03
C ASP A 294 -8.61 1.23 11.05
N PRO A 295 -9.01 1.38 9.77
CA PRO A 295 -8.94 0.28 8.82
C PRO A 295 -7.49 -0.17 8.54
N TYR A 296 -6.54 0.79 8.47
CA TYR A 296 -5.13 0.47 8.31
C TYR A 296 -4.59 -0.24 9.55
N MET A 297 -4.89 0.28 10.74
CA MET A 297 -4.45 -0.34 11.99
C MET A 297 -5.02 -1.75 12.19
N THR A 298 -6.21 -2.02 11.65
CA THR A 298 -6.78 -3.37 11.66
C THR A 298 -5.99 -4.31 10.76
N TYR A 299 -5.66 -3.90 9.54
CA TYR A 299 -4.73 -4.63 8.66
C TYR A 299 -3.38 -4.87 9.35
N PHE A 300 -2.77 -3.83 9.90
CA PHE A 300 -1.46 -3.91 10.52
C PHE A 300 -1.43 -4.86 11.72
N LYS A 301 -2.47 -4.85 12.56
CA LYS A 301 -2.63 -5.83 13.65
C LYS A 301 -2.70 -7.27 13.12
N LYS A 302 -3.45 -7.53 12.04
CA LYS A 302 -3.48 -8.86 11.41
C LYS A 302 -2.13 -9.26 10.83
N LEU A 303 -1.38 -8.32 10.27
CA LEU A 303 -0.02 -8.58 9.81
C LEU A 303 0.91 -8.95 10.97
N LEU A 304 0.79 -8.25 12.11
CA LEU A 304 1.54 -8.57 13.33
C LEU A 304 1.13 -9.94 13.92
N GLU A 305 -0.15 -10.31 13.88
CA GLU A 305 -0.62 -11.65 14.27
C GLU A 305 0.10 -12.74 13.45
N TRP A 306 0.20 -12.57 12.13
CA TRP A 306 0.99 -13.46 11.28
C TRP A 306 2.47 -13.48 11.69
N LEU A 307 3.11 -12.31 11.81
CA LEU A 307 4.54 -12.20 12.14
C LEU A 307 4.88 -12.74 13.54
N HIS A 308 3.92 -12.76 14.46
CA HIS A 308 4.10 -13.28 15.81
C HIS A 308 3.69 -14.74 15.94
N SER A 309 3.10 -15.33 14.90
CA SER A 309 2.71 -16.74 14.87
C SER A 309 3.92 -17.69 14.85
N SER A 310 3.69 -18.96 15.18
CA SER A 310 4.69 -20.00 14.91
C SER A 310 4.82 -20.34 13.42
N ASP A 311 3.81 -20.00 12.61
CA ASP A 311 3.73 -20.40 11.21
C ASP A 311 4.66 -19.59 10.32
N VAL A 312 4.92 -18.32 10.66
CA VAL A 312 5.93 -17.50 9.96
C VAL A 312 7.32 -18.15 9.96
N LYS A 313 7.63 -18.99 10.96
CA LYS A 313 8.93 -19.71 11.05
C LYS A 313 9.08 -20.81 10.00
N LYS A 314 7.99 -21.16 9.31
CA LYS A 314 7.99 -22.09 8.18
C LYS A 314 8.37 -21.40 6.87
N CYS A 315 8.43 -20.07 6.83
CA CYS A 315 8.86 -19.31 5.67
C CYS A 315 10.38 -19.16 5.59
N ASN A 316 10.92 -19.14 4.36
CA ASN A 316 12.24 -18.57 4.13
C ASN A 316 12.28 -17.10 4.62
N ALA A 317 13.43 -16.67 5.14
CA ALA A 317 13.60 -15.34 5.73
C ALA A 317 13.18 -14.19 4.78
N GLY A 318 13.53 -14.30 3.49
CA GLY A 318 13.20 -13.31 2.47
C GLY A 318 11.75 -13.36 2.00
N ARG A 319 11.00 -14.40 2.36
CA ARG A 319 9.63 -14.67 1.91
C ARG A 319 8.58 -14.49 3.02
N ARG A 320 8.99 -14.07 4.22
CA ARG A 320 8.11 -14.01 5.41
C ARG A 320 6.91 -13.07 5.28
N LEU A 321 6.97 -12.07 4.40
CA LEU A 321 5.86 -11.16 4.10
C LEU A 321 5.20 -11.45 2.75
N ASP A 322 5.67 -12.47 2.03
CA ASP A 322 5.12 -12.81 0.74
C ASP A 322 3.80 -13.56 0.90
N ASN A 323 2.76 -13.08 0.19
CA ASN A 323 1.41 -13.63 0.26
C ASN A 323 1.36 -15.15 0.04
N TRP A 324 2.22 -15.70 -0.83
CA TRP A 324 2.27 -17.13 -1.08
C TRP A 324 2.81 -17.93 0.11
N CYS A 325 3.82 -17.38 0.81
CA CYS A 325 4.32 -18.05 1.99
C CYS A 325 3.32 -18.02 3.15
N ILE A 326 2.61 -16.90 3.30
CA ILE A 326 1.52 -16.75 4.28
C ILE A 326 0.41 -17.76 3.96
N HIS A 327 -0.09 -17.78 2.72
CA HIS A 327 -1.11 -18.72 2.26
C HIS A 327 -0.71 -20.18 2.47
N SER A 328 0.54 -20.51 2.17
CA SER A 328 1.06 -21.87 2.32
C SER A 328 1.08 -22.35 3.76
N ASN A 329 1.36 -21.45 4.72
CA ASN A 329 1.74 -21.85 6.08
C ASN A 329 0.75 -21.44 7.17
N TRP A 330 -0.09 -20.44 6.94
CA TRP A 330 -1.14 -20.02 7.86
C TRP A 330 -2.45 -20.77 7.59
N ASP A 331 -3.37 -20.75 8.55
CA ASP A 331 -4.71 -21.27 8.29
C ASP A 331 -5.47 -20.35 7.32
N LYS A 332 -6.37 -20.97 6.55
CA LYS A 332 -7.12 -20.28 5.51
C LYS A 332 -7.88 -19.08 6.08
N LYS A 333 -8.61 -19.23 7.19
CA LYS A 333 -9.41 -18.15 7.77
C LYS A 333 -8.56 -16.92 8.11
N ASN A 334 -7.40 -17.12 8.73
CA ASN A 334 -6.52 -16.01 9.09
C ASN A 334 -5.84 -15.37 7.87
N TYR A 335 -5.36 -16.18 6.92
CA TYR A 335 -4.83 -15.66 5.64
C TYR A 335 -5.88 -14.82 4.91
N ASP A 336 -7.07 -15.38 4.72
CA ASP A 336 -8.23 -14.73 4.11
C ASP A 336 -8.54 -13.39 4.79
N THR A 337 -8.53 -13.36 6.12
CA THR A 337 -8.79 -12.15 6.91
C THR A 337 -7.70 -11.09 6.70
N LEU A 338 -6.43 -11.48 6.72
CA LEU A 338 -5.31 -10.55 6.46
C LEU A 338 -5.39 -9.97 5.05
N THR A 339 -5.61 -10.82 4.04
CA THR A 339 -5.74 -10.39 2.65
C THR A 339 -6.92 -9.47 2.45
N TYR A 340 -8.08 -9.75 3.08
CA TYR A 340 -9.23 -8.85 3.05
C TYR A 340 -8.88 -7.44 3.54
N TYR A 341 -8.25 -7.32 4.71
CA TYR A 341 -7.87 -6.01 5.24
C TYR A 341 -6.77 -5.34 4.41
N GLN A 342 -5.82 -6.09 3.88
CA GLN A 342 -4.78 -5.58 2.98
C GLN A 342 -5.39 -4.94 1.73
N VAL A 343 -6.33 -5.64 1.10
CA VAL A 343 -7.01 -5.16 -0.12
C VAL A 343 -7.89 -3.96 0.20
N ASN A 344 -8.62 -3.97 1.32
CA ASN A 344 -9.41 -2.81 1.76
C ASN A 344 -8.55 -1.55 1.94
N VAL A 345 -7.35 -1.69 2.49
CA VAL A 345 -6.41 -0.57 2.66
C VAL A 345 -5.92 -0.08 1.29
N ASN A 346 -5.45 -1.00 0.44
CA ASN A 346 -4.89 -0.67 -0.87
C ASN A 346 -5.91 -0.04 -1.83
N TYR A 347 -7.18 -0.46 -1.71
CA TYR A 347 -8.25 0.02 -2.58
C TYR A 347 -9.17 1.06 -1.91
N TYR A 348 -8.83 1.52 -0.70
CA TYR A 348 -9.71 2.33 0.13
C TYR A 348 -10.37 3.52 -0.60
N PRO A 349 -9.65 4.41 -1.31
CA PRO A 349 -10.29 5.55 -1.96
C PRO A 349 -11.20 5.15 -3.14
N PHE A 350 -10.89 4.03 -3.80
CA PHE A 350 -11.58 3.60 -5.01
C PHE A 350 -12.96 3.01 -4.72
N ILE A 351 -13.14 2.37 -3.57
CA ILE A 351 -14.36 1.61 -3.22
C ILE A 351 -15.44 2.45 -2.53
N GLN A 352 -15.17 3.72 -2.26
CA GLN A 352 -16.12 4.59 -1.55
C GLN A 352 -17.35 4.88 -2.41
N LYS A 353 -18.53 4.52 -1.88
CA LYS A 353 -19.84 4.67 -2.55
C LYS A 353 -19.93 3.98 -3.92
N THR A 354 -19.07 3.01 -4.20
CA THR A 354 -19.09 2.25 -5.44
C THR A 354 -20.26 1.27 -5.46
N GLU A 355 -20.94 1.17 -6.61
CA GLU A 355 -22.01 0.20 -6.83
C GLU A 355 -21.46 -1.24 -6.76
N SER A 356 -22.24 -2.18 -6.21
CA SER A 356 -21.78 -3.56 -6.01
C SER A 356 -21.34 -4.26 -7.30
N CYS A 357 -22.03 -4.00 -8.41
CA CYS A 357 -21.66 -4.52 -9.73
C CYS A 357 -20.27 -4.05 -10.19
N VAL A 358 -19.90 -2.80 -9.89
CA VAL A 358 -18.62 -2.18 -10.26
C VAL A 358 -17.53 -2.77 -9.39
N LEU A 359 -17.75 -2.85 -8.08
CA LEU A 359 -16.82 -3.51 -7.18
C LEU A 359 -16.58 -4.96 -7.60
N ASN A 360 -17.64 -5.71 -7.93
CA ASN A 360 -17.57 -7.11 -8.36
C ASN A 360 -16.87 -7.30 -9.72
N SER A 361 -16.73 -6.23 -10.51
CA SER A 361 -16.09 -6.25 -11.82
C SER A 361 -14.67 -5.67 -11.83
N LEU A 362 -14.30 -4.76 -10.92
CA LEU A 362 -13.04 -4.02 -11.02
C LEU A 362 -12.07 -4.27 -9.89
N CYS A 363 -12.54 -4.73 -8.75
CA CYS A 363 -11.67 -5.11 -7.66
C CYS A 363 -11.20 -6.54 -7.90
N GLU A 364 -9.88 -6.72 -8.05
CA GLU A 364 -9.23 -8.04 -8.20
C GLU A 364 -9.65 -9.05 -7.11
N GLU A 365 -9.37 -10.34 -7.38
CA GLU A 365 -9.51 -11.55 -6.53
C GLU A 365 -9.69 -11.34 -5.02
N GLY A 366 -8.85 -10.47 -4.43
CA GLY A 366 -8.73 -10.30 -2.99
C GLY A 366 -9.93 -9.66 -2.28
N TYR A 367 -10.78 -8.90 -2.96
CA TYR A 367 -11.85 -8.18 -2.25
C TYR A 367 -13.10 -9.07 -2.04
N TRP A 368 -13.57 -9.76 -3.09
CA TRP A 368 -14.89 -10.40 -3.09
C TRP A 368 -14.89 -11.89 -2.81
N MET A 369 -13.87 -12.64 -3.24
CA MET A 369 -13.73 -14.05 -2.86
C MET A 369 -13.68 -14.23 -1.33
N TYR A 370 -13.29 -13.19 -0.61
CA TYR A 370 -13.07 -13.22 0.83
C TYR A 370 -14.26 -12.64 1.63
N ARG A 371 -14.92 -11.58 1.14
CA ARG A 371 -16.13 -11.04 1.78
C ARG A 371 -17.27 -12.07 1.84
N GLU A 372 -17.45 -12.86 0.78
CA GLU A 372 -18.48 -13.92 0.78
C GLU A 372 -18.14 -15.11 1.69
N ASN A 373 -16.86 -15.40 1.93
CA ASN A 373 -16.44 -16.46 2.87
C ASN A 373 -16.52 -15.97 4.33
N TYR A 374 -16.13 -14.72 4.61
CA TYR A 374 -16.27 -14.11 5.93
C TYR A 374 -17.74 -14.11 6.39
N ASN A 375 -18.66 -13.71 5.51
CA ASN A 375 -20.08 -13.67 5.84
C ASN A 375 -20.75 -15.06 5.93
N LYS A 376 -20.17 -16.11 5.33
CA LYS A 376 -20.72 -17.48 5.42
C LYS A 376 -20.28 -18.22 6.68
N ASP A 377 -19.16 -17.84 7.28
CA ASP A 377 -18.65 -18.44 8.51
C ASP A 377 -19.13 -17.71 9.79
N ASP A 378 -19.65 -16.48 9.67
CA ASP A 378 -20.21 -15.68 10.79
C ASP A 378 -21.73 -15.80 10.96
N ASP A 379 -22.43 -16.66 10.18
CA ASP A 379 -23.84 -17.02 10.44
C ASP A 379 -24.03 -17.89 11.70
N ASN A 380 -23.06 -17.88 12.63
CA ASN A 380 -23.15 -18.57 13.91
C ASN A 380 -22.57 -17.85 15.13
N ASP A 381 -22.12 -16.59 15.06
CA ASP A 381 -21.85 -15.82 16.29
C ASP A 381 -21.97 -14.30 16.05
N ASP A 382 -22.73 -13.64 16.93
CA ASP A 382 -23.09 -12.22 16.92
C ASP A 382 -21.89 -11.25 16.77
N SER A 383 -21.85 -10.42 15.71
CA SER A 383 -21.54 -8.97 15.78
C SER A 383 -21.61 -8.28 14.41
N SER A 384 -22.80 -7.77 14.08
CA SER A 384 -23.03 -6.87 12.95
C SER A 384 -22.47 -5.47 13.25
N ALA A 385 -21.19 -5.22 12.97
CA ALA A 385 -20.58 -3.90 13.17
C ALA A 385 -20.27 -3.13 11.86
N ALA A 386 -20.55 -3.69 10.68
CA ALA A 386 -20.17 -3.06 9.40
C ALA A 386 -21.34 -2.53 8.55
N PHE A 387 -22.55 -2.37 9.10
CA PHE A 387 -23.70 -1.79 8.36
C PHE A 387 -24.44 -0.63 9.06
N LEU A 388 -23.95 -0.12 10.20
CA LEU A 388 -24.64 0.96 10.94
C LEU A 388 -23.94 2.32 10.84
N ALA A 389 -23.71 2.80 9.62
CA ALA A 389 -23.46 4.22 9.36
C ALA A 389 -24.40 4.81 8.29
N LEU A 390 -25.49 4.11 7.93
CA LEU A 390 -26.42 4.56 6.90
C LEU A 390 -27.89 4.34 7.27
N SER A 391 -28.33 4.80 8.45
CA SER A 391 -29.78 4.88 8.77
C SER A 391 -30.17 5.86 9.88
N ILE A 392 -29.34 6.85 10.26
CA ILE A 392 -29.77 7.94 11.14
C ILE A 392 -29.76 9.24 10.34
N LEU A 393 -30.85 9.49 9.61
CA LEU A 393 -31.36 10.82 9.23
C LEU A 393 -32.66 10.72 8.41
N ILE A 394 -33.63 9.91 8.84
CA ILE A 394 -35.04 10.09 8.42
C ILE A 394 -35.94 9.73 9.61
N SER A 395 -36.07 10.65 10.57
CA SER A 395 -37.25 10.72 11.46
C SER A 395 -37.20 11.98 12.34
N GLU A 396 -37.22 13.16 11.73
CA GLU A 396 -37.79 14.37 12.35
C GLU A 396 -38.40 15.24 11.24
N LEU A 397 -39.57 14.81 10.76
CA LEU A 397 -40.60 15.65 10.14
C LEU A 397 -41.94 14.92 10.31
N VAL A 398 -42.41 14.94 11.56
CA VAL A 398 -43.83 15.06 11.91
C VAL A 398 -43.98 16.43 12.56
#